data_AF-A0A7V9ZKU7-F1
#
_entry.id   AF-A0A7V9ZKU7-F1
#
_cell.length_a   1.000
_cell.length_b   1.000
_cell.length_c   1.000
_cell.angle_alpha   90.00
_cell.angle_beta   90.00
_cell.angle_gamma   90.00
#
_symmetry.space_group_name_H-M   'P 1'
#
loop_
_entity.id
_entity.type
_entity.pdbx_description
1 polymer ?
#
loop_
_entity_poly.entity_id
_entity_poly.type
_entity_poly.pdbx_seq_one_letter_code
_entity_poly.pdbx_strand_id
1 'polypeptide(L)'
;MMFKKIIQTLVICPLLLASSFLSADQLPNEFTVTERWLSWTTTFDIETTEGMLGTVHRSPYSLVPEYHLMDNQENLMAKARMRFLSLLTVFDVEDQYRNSIGSVQQQFTFFFPTIKIISPTGRYLGQAVLNFWGTTYTVSDPTDGHTIAEISRPFLRLKSNWTVKIIDQAAISEKNIHPHLFLTLIAFQVDKEYWDAERRRREAAHDYDVDIYIDYYDDDYYDDDYYDDYYYYDYASVGQNKDAKENTKGHSEEEMVINYRDQLDTFRVEVENLHPTPEDFKAVESMTNDSNLPADKAEKAAKVQSHMDRMFGLMSSKEISTQQKAALFLMMKSVLEQPTQATKEPVEKAKSP
;
A
#
# COMPACT_ATOMS: atom_id res chain seq x y z
N MET A 1 -58.65 -25.33 -49.84
CA MET A 1 -57.56 -24.99 -50.79
C MET A 1 -57.54 -23.47 -50.91
N MET A 2 -56.49 -22.69 -50.67
CA MET A 2 -55.08 -22.89 -50.37
C MET A 2 -54.65 -21.69 -49.52
N PHE A 3 -53.97 -21.95 -48.39
CA PHE A 3 -53.38 -20.91 -47.55
C PHE A 3 -52.23 -20.21 -48.30
N LYS A 4 -52.35 -18.89 -48.45
CA LYS A 4 -51.32 -18.03 -49.04
C LYS A 4 -50.08 -18.02 -48.14
N LYS A 5 -48.94 -18.32 -48.75
CA LYS A 5 -47.59 -18.34 -48.17
C LYS A 5 -47.26 -16.99 -47.50
N ILE A 6 -47.14 -17.01 -46.18
CA ILE A 6 -46.42 -15.97 -45.42
C ILE A 6 -44.94 -16.34 -45.52
N ILE A 7 -44.22 -15.61 -46.37
CA ILE A 7 -42.76 -15.69 -46.44
C ILE A 7 -42.22 -15.03 -45.17
N GLN A 8 -41.88 -15.86 -44.18
CA GLN A 8 -41.07 -15.48 -43.03
C GLN A 8 -39.68 -15.13 -43.54
N THR A 9 -39.45 -13.85 -43.82
CA THR A 9 -38.10 -13.32 -43.94
C THR A 9 -37.54 -13.19 -42.53
N LEU A 10 -36.98 -14.29 -42.02
CA LEU A 10 -36.19 -14.33 -40.82
C LEU A 10 -34.90 -13.53 -41.09
N VAL A 11 -34.96 -12.21 -40.85
CA VAL A 11 -33.78 -11.37 -40.77
C VAL A 11 -33.06 -11.75 -39.48
N ILE A 12 -32.21 -12.77 -39.58
CA ILE A 12 -31.14 -13.00 -38.61
C ILE A 12 -30.22 -11.80 -38.78
N CYS A 13 -30.49 -10.72 -38.05
CA CYS A 13 -29.50 -9.71 -37.78
C CYS A 13 -28.54 -10.36 -36.78
N PRO A 14 -27.30 -10.75 -37.16
CA PRO A 14 -26.31 -10.98 -36.14
C PRO A 14 -26.08 -9.59 -35.54
N LEU A 15 -26.77 -9.28 -34.44
CA LEU A 15 -26.27 -8.31 -33.48
C LEU A 15 -24.94 -8.90 -33.01
N LEU A 16 -23.89 -8.62 -33.79
CA LEU A 16 -22.53 -8.52 -33.33
C LEU A 16 -22.55 -7.36 -32.34
N LEU A 17 -23.05 -7.64 -31.14
CA LEU A 17 -22.63 -6.93 -29.95
C LEU A 17 -21.16 -7.26 -29.82
N ALA A 18 -20.33 -6.50 -30.54
CA ALA A 18 -18.93 -6.40 -30.26
C ALA A 18 -18.88 -5.85 -28.83
N SER A 19 -18.79 -6.75 -27.86
CA SER A 19 -18.38 -6.41 -26.51
C SER A 19 -17.04 -5.72 -26.67
N SER A 20 -17.02 -4.41 -26.51
CA SER A 20 -15.81 -3.61 -26.53
C SER A 20 -14.98 -4.01 -25.31
N PHE A 21 -14.22 -5.10 -25.43
CA PHE A 21 -13.13 -5.34 -24.52
C PHE A 21 -12.20 -4.13 -24.63
N LEU A 22 -11.89 -3.49 -23.51
CA LEU A 22 -10.77 -2.57 -23.47
C LEU A 22 -9.52 -3.38 -23.82
N SER A 23 -9.11 -3.30 -25.09
CA SER A 23 -7.82 -3.83 -25.52
C SER A 23 -6.73 -3.08 -24.76
N ALA A 24 -5.57 -3.70 -24.57
CA ALA A 24 -4.41 -3.06 -23.92
C ALA A 24 -4.04 -1.70 -24.57
N ASP A 25 -4.38 -1.52 -25.86
CA ASP A 25 -4.19 -0.29 -26.63
C ASP A 25 -5.17 0.85 -26.26
N GLN A 26 -6.08 0.66 -25.31
CA GLN A 26 -7.12 1.64 -24.93
C GLN A 26 -6.96 2.23 -23.53
N LEU A 27 -5.87 1.93 -22.80
CA LEU A 27 -5.61 2.66 -21.57
C LEU A 27 -5.33 4.13 -21.89
N PRO A 28 -6.03 5.08 -21.23
CA PRO A 28 -5.69 6.49 -21.37
C PRO A 28 -4.32 6.74 -20.75
N ASN A 29 -3.62 7.73 -21.29
CA ASN A 29 -2.31 8.13 -20.77
C ASN A 29 -2.37 8.60 -19.31
N GLU A 30 -3.53 9.06 -18.85
CA GLU A 30 -3.74 9.51 -17.48
C GLU A 30 -5.18 9.23 -17.03
N PHE A 31 -5.34 8.77 -15.79
CA PHE A 31 -6.64 8.60 -15.14
C PHE A 31 -6.50 8.72 -13.61
N THR A 32 -7.62 8.95 -12.94
CA THR A 32 -7.68 9.07 -11.48
C THR A 32 -8.50 7.91 -10.90
N VAL A 33 -8.14 7.52 -9.68
CA VAL A 33 -8.86 6.55 -8.86
C VAL A 33 -9.29 7.27 -7.58
N THR A 34 -10.58 7.42 -7.38
CA THR A 34 -11.13 8.19 -6.26
C THR A 34 -12.03 7.33 -5.38
N GLU A 35 -11.91 7.49 -4.06
CA GLU A 35 -12.72 6.74 -3.09
C GLU A 35 -14.11 7.36 -2.93
N ARG A 36 -15.16 6.53 -3.00
CA ARG A 36 -16.53 6.95 -2.69
C ARG A 36 -16.73 7.01 -1.18
N TRP A 37 -17.12 8.18 -0.68
CA TRP A 37 -17.34 8.43 0.75
C TRP A 37 -18.58 7.72 1.30
N LEU A 38 -19.62 7.61 0.49
CA LEU A 38 -20.89 7.02 0.88
C LEU A 38 -21.10 5.72 0.10
N SER A 39 -20.49 4.66 0.60
CA SER A 39 -20.74 3.31 0.11
C SER A 39 -20.79 2.34 1.29
N TRP A 40 -21.58 1.27 1.13
CA TRP A 40 -21.66 0.19 2.12
C TRP A 40 -20.35 -0.61 2.20
N THR A 41 -19.56 -0.58 1.14
CA THR A 41 -18.26 -1.25 1.03
C THR A 41 -17.23 -0.32 0.42
N THR A 42 -15.95 -0.61 0.58
CA THR A 42 -14.89 0.17 -0.09
C THR A 42 -15.12 0.17 -1.60
N THR A 43 -15.37 1.34 -2.17
CA THR A 43 -15.71 1.53 -3.58
C THR A 43 -14.88 2.67 -4.16
N PHE A 44 -14.36 2.48 -5.36
CA PHE A 44 -13.49 3.40 -6.07
C PHE A 44 -14.00 3.68 -7.47
N ASP A 45 -14.06 4.95 -7.83
CA ASP A 45 -14.36 5.41 -9.18
C ASP A 45 -13.06 5.60 -9.95
N ILE A 46 -13.03 5.09 -11.18
CA ILE A 46 -11.90 5.25 -12.09
C ILE A 46 -12.35 6.18 -13.21
N GLU A 47 -11.72 7.35 -13.31
CA GLU A 47 -12.16 8.43 -14.18
C GLU A 47 -11.00 8.99 -15.01
N THR A 48 -11.33 9.46 -16.21
CA THR A 48 -10.46 10.29 -17.05
C THR A 48 -11.03 11.70 -17.13
N THR A 49 -10.31 12.60 -17.81
CA THR A 49 -10.87 13.89 -18.21
C THR A 49 -12.06 13.77 -19.17
N GLU A 50 -12.21 12.64 -19.86
CA GLU A 50 -13.27 12.41 -20.86
C GLU A 50 -14.51 11.71 -20.27
N GLY A 51 -14.36 11.06 -19.12
CA GLY A 51 -15.46 10.37 -18.43
C GLY A 51 -15.01 9.19 -17.58
N MET A 52 -16.00 8.51 -17.02
CA MET A 52 -15.84 7.34 -16.16
C MET A 52 -15.40 6.10 -16.96
N LEU A 53 -14.31 5.46 -16.54
CA LEU A 53 -13.83 4.20 -17.11
C LEU A 53 -14.51 2.99 -16.47
N GLY A 54 -14.79 3.06 -15.16
CA GLY A 54 -15.39 1.97 -14.42
C GLY A 54 -15.39 2.19 -12.92
N THR A 55 -15.92 1.22 -12.18
CA THR A 55 -15.97 1.21 -10.72
C THR A 55 -15.28 -0.04 -10.19
N VAL A 56 -14.41 0.09 -9.20
CA VAL A 56 -13.94 -1.06 -8.41
C VAL A 56 -14.65 -1.06 -7.07
N HIS A 57 -15.32 -2.14 -6.74
CA HIS A 57 -15.87 -2.30 -5.40
C HIS A 57 -15.40 -3.60 -4.77
N ARG A 58 -15.30 -3.58 -3.44
CA ARG A 58 -14.97 -4.75 -2.66
C ARG A 58 -16.21 -5.60 -2.40
N SER A 59 -16.11 -6.91 -2.62
CA SER A 59 -17.19 -7.84 -2.33
C SER A 59 -17.43 -7.94 -0.81
N PRO A 60 -18.65 -7.68 -0.31
CA PRO A 60 -18.96 -7.72 1.12
C PRO A 60 -19.03 -9.14 1.70
N TYR A 61 -19.24 -10.15 0.85
CA TYR A 61 -19.55 -11.52 1.28
C TYR A 61 -18.43 -12.54 1.01
N SER A 62 -17.20 -12.06 0.79
CA SER A 62 -16.06 -12.94 0.55
C SER A 62 -15.24 -13.17 1.83
N LEU A 63 -14.89 -14.43 2.09
CA LEU A 63 -14.02 -14.81 3.21
C LEU A 63 -12.61 -14.22 3.11
N VAL A 64 -12.17 -13.92 1.89
CA VAL A 64 -10.90 -13.27 1.58
C VAL A 64 -11.16 -11.98 0.79
N PRO A 65 -10.28 -10.97 0.87
CA PRO A 65 -10.43 -9.76 0.06
C PRO A 65 -10.63 -10.10 -1.42
N GLU A 66 -11.72 -9.57 -1.98
CA GLU A 66 -12.12 -9.77 -3.36
C GLU A 66 -12.68 -8.45 -3.90
N TYR A 67 -12.21 -8.05 -5.08
CA TYR A 67 -12.59 -6.81 -5.74
C TYR A 67 -13.16 -7.11 -7.11
N HIS A 68 -14.24 -6.42 -7.47
CA HIS A 68 -14.88 -6.52 -8.78
C HIS A 68 -14.72 -5.18 -9.50
N LEU A 69 -14.12 -5.24 -10.69
CA LEU A 69 -14.08 -4.13 -11.63
C LEU A 69 -15.31 -4.22 -12.53
N MET A 70 -16.13 -3.18 -12.48
CA MET A 70 -17.35 -3.03 -13.27
C MET A 70 -17.18 -1.91 -14.30
N ASP A 71 -17.76 -2.07 -15.49
CA ASP A 71 -17.88 -0.98 -16.46
C ASP A 71 -18.95 0.05 -16.04
N ASN A 72 -19.20 1.05 -16.88
CA ASN A 72 -20.20 2.08 -16.63
C ASN A 72 -21.65 1.60 -16.79
N GLN A 73 -21.89 0.38 -17.27
CA GLN A 73 -23.20 -0.28 -17.29
C GLN A 73 -23.32 -1.37 -16.21
N GLU A 74 -22.41 -1.38 -15.23
CA GLU A 74 -22.36 -2.34 -14.12
C GLU A 74 -22.11 -3.81 -14.55
N ASN A 75 -21.56 -4.03 -15.75
CA ASN A 75 -21.10 -5.37 -16.13
C ASN A 75 -19.73 -5.65 -15.52
N LEU A 76 -19.55 -6.88 -15.03
CA LEU A 76 -18.27 -7.35 -14.54
C LEU A 76 -17.26 -7.43 -15.68
N MET A 77 -16.14 -6.73 -15.53
CA MET A 77 -15.00 -6.78 -16.47
C MET A 77 -13.89 -7.69 -15.95
N ALA A 78 -13.58 -7.59 -14.65
CA ALA A 78 -12.54 -8.38 -14.00
C ALA A 78 -12.81 -8.55 -12.51
N LYS A 79 -12.20 -9.59 -11.95
CA LYS A 79 -12.26 -9.94 -10.53
C LYS A 79 -10.85 -10.17 -10.02
N ALA A 80 -10.47 -9.46 -8.96
CA ALA A 80 -9.23 -9.68 -8.25
C ALA A 80 -9.51 -10.34 -6.90
N ARG A 81 -8.84 -11.45 -6.60
CA ARG A 81 -9.07 -12.22 -5.37
C ARG A 81 -7.75 -12.53 -4.67
N MET A 82 -7.70 -12.28 -3.38
CA MET A 82 -6.55 -12.64 -2.55
C MET A 82 -6.43 -14.16 -2.41
N ARG A 83 -5.22 -14.69 -2.53
CA ARG A 83 -4.93 -16.10 -2.23
C ARG A 83 -5.05 -16.36 -0.73
N PHE A 84 -5.76 -17.41 -0.36
CA PHE A 84 -5.81 -17.90 1.01
C PHE A 84 -4.50 -18.66 1.34
N LEU A 85 -3.94 -18.46 2.53
CA LEU A 85 -2.72 -19.13 3.05
C LEU A 85 -1.39 -18.80 2.34
N SER A 86 -1.30 -17.69 1.60
CA SER A 86 0.00 -17.22 1.12
C SER A 86 0.74 -16.44 2.21
N LEU A 87 2.04 -16.75 2.40
CA LEU A 87 2.93 -15.96 3.28
C LEU A 87 3.07 -14.51 2.82
N LEU A 88 2.82 -14.26 1.54
CA LEU A 88 2.85 -12.96 0.91
C LEU A 88 1.45 -12.59 0.44
N THR A 89 1.17 -11.30 0.31
CA THR A 89 -0.10 -10.86 -0.26
C THR A 89 -0.07 -11.04 -1.78
N VAL A 90 -0.86 -11.99 -2.28
CA VAL A 90 -1.00 -12.28 -3.71
C VAL A 90 -2.45 -12.15 -4.12
N PHE A 91 -2.71 -11.39 -5.18
CA PHE A 91 -4.01 -11.28 -5.81
C PHE A 91 -4.00 -11.93 -7.18
N ASP A 92 -4.85 -12.92 -7.37
CA ASP A 92 -5.14 -13.47 -8.69
C ASP A 92 -6.20 -12.60 -9.37
N VAL A 93 -5.97 -12.26 -10.63
CA VAL A 93 -6.89 -11.44 -11.42
C VAL A 93 -7.42 -12.28 -12.57
N GLU A 94 -8.73 -12.33 -12.68
CA GLU A 94 -9.48 -13.07 -13.69
C GLU A 94 -10.40 -12.12 -14.47
N ASP A 95 -10.66 -12.43 -15.74
CA ASP A 95 -11.67 -11.74 -16.53
C ASP A 95 -13.09 -12.19 -16.18
N GLN A 96 -14.08 -11.57 -16.82
CA GLN A 96 -15.50 -11.93 -16.69
C GLN A 96 -15.85 -13.37 -17.09
N TYR A 97 -14.98 -14.06 -17.85
CA TYR A 97 -15.13 -15.46 -18.24
C TYR A 97 -14.31 -16.42 -17.36
N ARG A 98 -13.68 -15.92 -16.29
CA ARG A 98 -12.80 -16.65 -15.38
C ARG A 98 -11.50 -17.12 -16.03
N ASN A 99 -11.06 -16.47 -17.10
CA ASN A 99 -9.71 -16.68 -17.60
C ASN A 99 -8.73 -15.87 -16.73
N SER A 100 -7.61 -16.48 -16.35
CA SER A 100 -6.57 -15.76 -15.61
C SER A 100 -5.95 -14.68 -16.49
N ILE A 101 -5.98 -13.45 -16.00
CA ILE A 101 -5.33 -12.27 -16.59
C ILE A 101 -3.91 -12.11 -16.03
N GLY A 102 -3.67 -12.58 -14.81
CA GLY A 102 -2.37 -12.56 -14.17
C GLY A 102 -2.50 -12.53 -12.66
N SER A 103 -1.44 -12.10 -11.99
CA SER A 103 -1.45 -11.87 -10.55
C SER A 103 -0.58 -10.69 -10.15
N VAL A 104 -0.89 -10.16 -8.98
CA VAL A 104 -0.16 -9.07 -8.33
C VAL A 104 0.38 -9.61 -7.02
N GLN A 105 1.69 -9.52 -6.81
CA GLN A 105 2.36 -10.02 -5.61
C GLN A 105 3.06 -8.89 -4.87
N GLN A 106 2.66 -8.63 -3.63
CA GLN A 106 3.36 -7.69 -2.76
C GLN A 106 4.52 -8.38 -2.06
N GLN A 107 5.70 -7.77 -2.15
CA GLN A 107 6.85 -8.06 -1.31
C GLN A 107 6.93 -6.99 -0.22
N PHE A 108 6.87 -7.45 1.03
CA PHE A 108 6.89 -6.57 2.18
C PHE A 108 8.33 -6.19 2.53
N THR A 109 8.57 -4.88 2.61
CA THR A 109 9.71 -4.25 3.27
C THR A 109 9.18 -2.99 3.94
N PHE A 110 9.79 -2.55 5.04
CA PHE A 110 9.26 -1.41 5.80
C PHE A 110 9.27 -0.10 4.98
N PHE A 111 10.39 0.24 4.34
CA PHE A 111 10.57 1.54 3.69
C PHE A 111 10.17 1.59 2.21
N PHE A 112 10.11 0.45 1.53
CA PHE A 112 9.92 0.40 0.08
C PHE A 112 9.04 -0.75 -0.41
N PRO A 113 7.75 -0.79 -0.02
CA PRO A 113 6.81 -1.78 -0.52
C PRO A 113 6.94 -1.97 -2.03
N THR A 114 7.22 -3.20 -2.42
CA THR A 114 7.42 -3.58 -3.82
C THR A 114 6.29 -4.49 -4.24
N ILE A 115 5.78 -4.28 -5.44
CA ILE A 115 4.69 -5.04 -6.01
C ILE A 115 5.14 -5.56 -7.36
N LYS A 116 5.01 -6.87 -7.58
CA LYS A 116 5.32 -7.53 -8.84
C LYS A 116 4.03 -7.80 -9.60
N ILE A 117 4.03 -7.45 -10.88
CA ILE A 117 2.95 -7.77 -11.83
C ILE A 117 3.40 -9.00 -12.61
N ILE A 118 2.61 -10.07 -12.54
CA ILE A 118 2.96 -11.39 -13.03
C ILE A 118 1.90 -11.82 -14.06
N SER A 119 2.35 -12.32 -15.22
CA SER A 119 1.46 -12.85 -16.26
C SER A 119 0.77 -14.16 -15.82
N PRO A 120 -0.25 -14.63 -16.56
CA PRO A 120 -0.85 -15.95 -16.32
C PRO A 120 0.16 -17.10 -16.44
N THR A 121 1.21 -16.90 -17.24
CA THR A 121 2.30 -17.88 -17.45
C THR A 121 3.41 -17.79 -16.40
N GLY A 122 3.32 -16.86 -15.44
CA GLY A 122 4.32 -16.66 -14.38
C GLY A 122 5.47 -15.71 -14.74
N ARG A 123 5.43 -15.05 -15.90
CA ARG A 123 6.46 -14.08 -16.32
C ARG A 123 6.27 -12.75 -15.59
N TYR A 124 7.36 -12.13 -15.14
CA TYR A 124 7.32 -10.76 -14.62
C TYR A 124 7.06 -9.76 -15.74
N LEU A 125 5.98 -9.00 -15.60
CA LEU A 125 5.57 -7.98 -16.57
C LEU A 125 5.95 -6.57 -16.11
N GLY A 126 6.01 -6.34 -14.82
CA GLY A 126 6.28 -5.03 -14.23
C GLY A 126 6.62 -5.13 -12.75
N GLN A 127 7.32 -4.12 -12.24
CA GLN A 127 7.61 -3.98 -10.82
C GLN A 127 7.22 -2.56 -10.37
N ALA A 128 6.24 -2.45 -9.48
CA ALA A 128 5.85 -1.20 -8.87
C ALA A 128 6.55 -1.00 -7.53
N VAL A 129 7.13 0.17 -7.34
CA VAL A 129 8.02 0.51 -6.24
C VAL A 129 7.49 1.75 -5.55
N LEU A 130 7.11 1.64 -4.29
CA LEU A 130 6.67 2.79 -3.52
C LEU A 130 7.88 3.62 -3.09
N ASN A 131 7.83 4.93 -3.29
CA ASN A 131 8.82 5.85 -2.75
C ASN A 131 8.77 5.88 -1.22
N PHE A 132 9.80 6.47 -0.61
CA PHE A 132 9.95 6.55 0.84
C PHE A 132 8.73 7.14 1.57
N TRP A 133 8.06 8.12 0.94
CA TRP A 133 6.92 8.82 1.51
C TRP A 133 5.59 8.10 1.39
N GLY A 134 5.55 6.99 0.66
CA GLY A 134 4.29 6.31 0.39
C GLY A 134 3.35 7.08 -0.53
N THR A 135 3.86 7.97 -1.37
CA THR A 135 3.06 8.87 -2.22
C THR A 135 3.10 8.47 -3.69
N THR A 136 4.17 7.82 -4.15
CA THR A 136 4.36 7.51 -5.56
C THR A 136 4.86 6.08 -5.74
N TYR A 137 4.12 5.28 -6.49
CA TYR A 137 4.63 4.06 -7.09
C TYR A 137 5.24 4.36 -8.46
N THR A 138 6.50 3.98 -8.64
CA THR A 138 7.12 3.91 -9.97
C THR A 138 7.00 2.47 -10.47
N VAL A 139 6.31 2.28 -11.59
CA VAL A 139 6.19 0.97 -12.24
C VAL A 139 7.23 0.89 -13.34
N SER A 140 8.19 -0.02 -13.20
CA SER A 140 9.25 -0.22 -14.18
C SER A 140 9.19 -1.59 -14.85
N ASP A 141 9.78 -1.68 -16.04
CA ASP A 141 10.08 -2.94 -16.70
C ASP A 141 11.18 -3.68 -15.92
N PRO A 142 10.93 -4.93 -15.49
CA PRO A 142 11.93 -5.71 -14.75
C PRO A 142 13.18 -6.09 -15.58
N THR A 143 13.15 -5.91 -16.90
CA THR A 143 14.20 -6.36 -17.83
C THR A 143 15.29 -5.31 -18.02
N ASP A 144 14.91 -4.07 -18.21
CA ASP A 144 15.81 -2.95 -18.54
C ASP A 144 15.63 -1.74 -17.60
N GLY A 145 14.64 -1.77 -16.70
CA GLY A 145 14.43 -0.78 -15.66
C GLY A 145 13.73 0.51 -16.11
N HIS A 146 13.30 0.63 -17.37
CA HIS A 146 12.61 1.86 -17.80
C HIS A 146 11.23 1.99 -17.13
N THR A 147 10.79 3.22 -16.91
CA THR A 147 9.50 3.49 -16.27
C THR A 147 8.34 3.30 -17.25
N ILE A 148 7.42 2.40 -16.93
CA ILE A 148 6.18 2.13 -17.66
C ILE A 148 5.07 3.08 -17.22
N ALA A 149 4.90 3.26 -15.91
CA ALA A 149 3.85 4.09 -15.34
C ALA A 149 4.24 4.68 -13.99
N GLU A 150 3.56 5.76 -13.62
CA GLU A 150 3.64 6.37 -12.31
C GLU A 150 2.24 6.39 -11.68
N ILE A 151 2.12 5.95 -10.43
CA ILE A 151 0.87 6.01 -9.68
C ILE A 151 1.17 6.90 -8.47
N SER A 152 0.65 8.11 -8.45
CA SER A 152 0.99 9.11 -7.45
C SER A 152 -0.23 9.68 -6.73
N ARG A 153 0.01 10.25 -5.56
CA ARG A 153 -0.98 10.96 -4.78
C ARG A 153 -0.33 12.05 -3.93
N PRO A 154 -1.09 13.03 -3.45
CA PRO A 154 -0.59 13.99 -2.47
C PRO A 154 -0.21 13.32 -1.14
N PHE A 155 0.84 13.84 -0.49
CA PHE A 155 1.22 13.40 0.86
C PHE A 155 0.13 13.70 1.89
N LEU A 156 -0.38 14.94 1.92
CA LEU A 156 -1.50 15.34 2.77
C LEU A 156 -2.80 14.83 2.17
N ARG A 157 -3.53 14.02 2.94
CA ARG A 157 -4.73 13.33 2.47
C ARG A 157 -5.95 13.78 3.24
N LEU A 158 -6.92 14.35 2.53
CA LEU A 158 -8.33 14.33 2.95
C LEU A 158 -9.07 13.12 2.38
N LYS A 159 -8.58 12.56 1.25
CA LYS A 159 -9.16 11.43 0.53
C LYS A 159 -8.05 10.54 -0.03
N SER A 160 -8.39 9.28 -0.29
CA SER A 160 -7.49 8.30 -0.89
C SER A 160 -7.49 8.36 -2.42
N ASN A 161 -7.26 9.54 -2.98
CA ASN A 161 -7.24 9.73 -4.43
C ASN A 161 -5.84 9.42 -4.97
N TRP A 162 -5.78 8.66 -6.06
CA TRP A 162 -4.56 8.38 -6.80
C TRP A 162 -4.71 8.84 -8.24
N THR A 163 -3.61 9.30 -8.82
CA THR A 163 -3.47 9.58 -10.25
C THR A 163 -2.53 8.56 -10.84
N VAL A 164 -2.90 8.01 -11.99
CA VAL A 164 -2.07 7.09 -12.76
C VAL A 164 -1.68 7.77 -14.04
N LYS A 165 -0.39 7.78 -14.33
CA LYS A 165 0.17 8.28 -15.57
C LYS A 165 0.93 7.17 -16.28
N ILE A 166 0.47 6.80 -17.46
CA ILE A 166 1.18 5.86 -18.33
C ILE A 166 2.27 6.65 -19.07
N ILE A 167 3.52 6.23 -18.88
CA ILE A 167 4.71 6.87 -19.46
C ILE A 167 5.12 6.14 -20.73
N ASP A 168 5.08 4.80 -20.72
CA ASP A 168 5.39 3.95 -21.86
C ASP A 168 4.20 3.03 -22.20
N GLN A 169 3.33 3.53 -23.09
CA GLN A 169 2.19 2.76 -23.60
C GLN A 169 2.65 1.55 -24.44
N ALA A 170 3.79 1.65 -25.12
CA ALA A 170 4.30 0.58 -25.97
C ALA A 170 4.73 -0.62 -25.11
N ALA A 171 5.37 -0.38 -23.96
CA ALA A 171 5.73 -1.41 -23.01
C ALA A 171 4.51 -2.20 -22.48
N ILE A 172 3.38 -1.51 -22.25
CA ILE A 172 2.12 -2.15 -21.86
C ILE A 172 1.65 -3.13 -22.95
N SER A 173 1.58 -2.68 -24.20
CA SER A 173 1.13 -3.51 -25.33
C SER A 173 2.11 -4.65 -25.63
N GLU A 174 3.42 -4.38 -25.69
CA GLU A 174 4.46 -5.38 -25.98
C GLU A 174 4.46 -6.52 -24.94
N LYS A 175 4.41 -6.16 -23.66
CA LYS A 175 4.41 -7.14 -22.57
C LYS A 175 3.05 -7.78 -22.34
N ASN A 176 2.02 -7.31 -23.04
CA ASN A 176 0.63 -7.71 -22.86
C ASN A 176 0.19 -7.51 -21.40
N ILE A 177 0.53 -6.36 -20.80
CA ILE A 177 0.02 -6.02 -19.47
C ILE A 177 -1.45 -5.66 -19.61
N HIS A 178 -2.30 -6.51 -19.08
CA HIS A 178 -3.73 -6.27 -19.16
C HIS A 178 -4.12 -5.06 -18.28
N PRO A 179 -4.89 -4.08 -18.80
CA PRO A 179 -5.29 -2.88 -18.07
C PRO A 179 -5.89 -3.12 -16.69
N HIS A 180 -6.77 -4.12 -16.59
CA HIS A 180 -7.42 -4.51 -15.34
C HIS A 180 -6.43 -4.87 -14.20
N LEU A 181 -5.20 -5.30 -14.49
CA LEU A 181 -4.19 -5.55 -13.44
C LEU A 181 -3.81 -4.24 -12.74
N PHE A 182 -3.62 -3.14 -13.47
CA PHE A 182 -3.30 -1.83 -12.88
C PHE A 182 -4.46 -1.28 -12.07
N LEU A 183 -5.67 -1.34 -12.62
CA LEU A 183 -6.87 -0.81 -11.96
C LEU A 183 -7.16 -1.53 -10.65
N THR A 184 -7.04 -2.86 -10.65
CA THR A 184 -7.25 -3.67 -9.43
C THR A 184 -6.11 -3.51 -8.42
N LEU A 185 -4.87 -3.36 -8.88
CA LEU A 185 -3.71 -3.05 -8.04
C LEU A 185 -3.93 -1.78 -7.21
N ILE A 186 -4.37 -0.70 -7.85
CA ILE A 186 -4.55 0.59 -7.18
C ILE A 186 -5.67 0.51 -6.15
N ALA A 187 -6.80 -0.10 -6.51
CA ALA A 187 -7.91 -0.30 -5.59
C ALA A 187 -7.50 -1.13 -4.36
N PHE A 188 -6.72 -2.20 -4.57
CA PHE A 188 -6.15 -2.98 -3.46
C PHE A 188 -5.27 -2.12 -2.55
N GLN A 189 -4.36 -1.33 -3.15
CA GLN A 189 -3.45 -0.49 -2.37
C GLN A 189 -4.21 0.52 -1.50
N VAL A 190 -5.28 1.12 -2.02
CA VAL A 190 -6.11 2.04 -1.24
C VAL A 190 -6.80 1.32 -0.08
N ASP A 191 -7.43 0.17 -0.33
CA ASP A 191 -8.14 -0.58 0.71
C ASP A 191 -7.18 -1.10 1.80
N LYS A 192 -5.97 -1.55 1.42
CA LYS A 192 -4.93 -1.94 2.38
C LYS A 192 -4.62 -0.82 3.36
N GLU A 193 -4.42 0.39 2.86
CA GLU A 193 -4.09 1.53 3.71
C GLU A 193 -5.26 1.97 4.59
N TYR A 194 -6.49 1.85 4.09
CA TYR A 194 -7.68 2.02 4.89
C TYR A 194 -7.68 1.05 6.08
N TRP A 195 -7.38 -0.23 5.86
CA TRP A 195 -7.28 -1.22 6.93
C TRP A 195 -6.15 -0.95 7.91
N ASP A 196 -4.99 -0.52 7.43
CA ASP A 196 -3.85 -0.18 8.28
C ASP A 196 -4.15 1.08 9.12
N ALA A 197 -4.89 2.05 8.58
CA ALA A 197 -5.36 3.22 9.33
C ALA A 197 -6.41 2.84 10.38
N GLU A 198 -7.38 1.99 10.02
CA GLU A 198 -8.43 1.54 10.94
C GLU A 198 -7.86 0.70 12.09
N ARG A 199 -6.85 -0.14 11.81
CA ARG A 199 -6.13 -0.89 12.84
C ARG A 199 -5.43 0.04 13.82
N ARG A 200 -4.70 1.04 13.32
CA ARG A 200 -4.06 2.06 14.16
C ARG A 200 -5.06 2.79 15.06
N ARG A 201 -6.24 3.13 14.55
CA ARG A 201 -7.30 3.77 15.36
C ARG A 201 -7.78 2.86 16.49
N ARG A 202 -7.96 1.56 16.22
CA ARG A 202 -8.39 0.60 17.24
C ARG A 202 -7.31 0.34 18.29
N GLU A 203 -6.06 0.22 17.86
CA GLU A 203 -4.92 0.08 18.76
C GLU A 203 -4.77 1.31 19.65
N ALA A 204 -4.85 2.51 19.08
CA ALA A 204 -4.83 3.75 19.84
C ALA A 204 -6.02 3.89 20.80
N ALA A 205 -7.23 3.50 20.39
CA ALA A 205 -8.40 3.53 21.26
C ALA A 205 -8.28 2.56 22.45
N HIS A 206 -7.65 1.40 22.25
CA HIS A 206 -7.40 0.44 23.32
C HIS A 206 -6.40 0.95 24.36
N ASP A 207 -5.39 1.71 23.94
CA ASP A 207 -4.39 2.30 24.84
C ASP A 207 -5.02 3.29 25.84
N TYR A 208 -6.06 4.01 25.42
CA TYR A 208 -6.78 4.95 26.29
C TYR A 208 -7.73 4.29 27.31
N ASP A 209 -8.21 3.07 27.06
CA ASP A 209 -9.15 2.39 27.97
C ASP A 209 -8.46 1.59 29.09
N VAL A 210 -7.15 1.31 28.96
CA VAL A 210 -6.39 0.57 29.99
C VAL A 210 -6.03 1.45 31.20
N ASP A 211 -5.93 2.77 31.02
CA ASP A 211 -5.59 3.71 32.09
C ASP A 211 -6.80 4.21 32.93
N ILE A 212 -8.03 3.76 32.64
CA ILE A 212 -9.26 4.25 33.32
C ILE A 212 -9.83 3.21 34.33
N TYR A 213 -9.16 2.08 34.55
CA TYR A 213 -9.56 1.06 35.54
C TYR A 213 -8.44 0.68 36.54
N ILE A 214 -7.60 1.63 36.93
CA ILE A 214 -6.70 1.48 38.09
C ILE A 214 -6.86 2.70 39.00
N ASP A 215 -8.03 2.83 39.63
CA ASP A 215 -8.24 3.59 40.87
C ASP A 215 -9.72 3.47 41.25
N TYR A 216 -10.17 2.28 41.67
CA TYR A 216 -11.32 2.05 42.57
C TYR A 216 -11.41 0.54 42.86
N TYR A 217 -10.36 -0.01 43.48
CA TYR A 217 -10.58 -1.09 44.44
C TYR A 217 -10.10 -0.55 45.78
N ASP A 218 -11.09 -0.13 46.57
CA ASP A 218 -10.96 -0.02 48.03
C ASP A 218 -10.30 -1.31 48.55
N ASP A 219 -9.31 -1.10 49.39
CA ASP A 219 -8.80 -2.07 50.36
C ASP A 219 -9.98 -2.85 50.97
N ASP A 220 -9.86 -4.18 50.93
CA ASP A 220 -10.34 -5.16 51.91
C ASP A 220 -11.09 -6.34 51.25
N TYR A 221 -10.46 -7.52 51.33
CA TYR A 221 -10.92 -8.88 50.99
C TYR A 221 -10.89 -9.30 49.51
N TYR A 222 -9.87 -10.08 49.12
CA TYR A 222 -9.92 -11.56 49.17
C TYR A 222 -8.53 -12.19 48.92
N ASP A 223 -8.39 -13.38 49.49
CA ASP A 223 -7.29 -14.34 49.52
C ASP A 223 -6.42 -14.50 48.27
N ASP A 224 -5.19 -14.91 48.58
CA ASP A 224 -4.07 -15.35 47.76
C ASP A 224 -4.40 -16.27 46.58
N ASP A 225 -3.48 -16.24 45.61
CA ASP A 225 -3.18 -17.24 44.57
C ASP A 225 -3.97 -17.16 43.26
N TYR A 226 -3.62 -16.22 42.36
CA TYR A 226 -3.57 -16.51 40.92
C TYR A 226 -2.61 -15.56 40.17
N TYR A 227 -1.69 -16.13 39.39
CA TYR A 227 -0.57 -15.49 38.69
C TYR A 227 -0.96 -14.34 37.76
N ASP A 228 -0.34 -13.17 37.95
CA ASP A 228 -0.21 -12.10 36.97
C ASP A 228 1.25 -12.10 36.46
N ASP A 229 1.43 -12.44 35.19
CA ASP A 229 2.74 -12.49 34.51
C ASP A 229 2.76 -11.38 33.44
N TYR A 230 2.78 -10.12 33.89
CA TYR A 230 3.07 -8.96 33.05
C TYR A 230 4.58 -8.72 33.02
N TYR A 231 5.23 -9.12 31.92
CA TYR A 231 6.64 -8.85 31.65
C TYR A 231 6.85 -7.35 31.37
N TYR A 232 7.31 -6.64 32.40
CA TYR A 232 7.99 -5.35 32.28
C TYR A 232 9.44 -5.63 31.82
N TYR A 233 9.81 -5.23 30.60
CA TYR A 233 11.20 -5.37 30.13
C TYR A 233 12.09 -4.29 30.76
N ASP A 234 12.88 -4.71 31.76
CA ASP A 234 14.00 -3.95 32.33
C ASP A 234 15.21 -4.06 31.38
N TYR A 235 15.58 -2.94 30.74
CA TYR A 235 16.79 -2.84 29.94
C TYR A 235 17.98 -2.52 30.85
N ALA A 236 18.54 -3.53 31.52
CA ALA A 236 19.81 -3.38 32.23
C ALA A 236 20.73 -4.61 32.10
N SER A 237 21.97 -4.32 31.70
CA SER A 237 23.20 -5.14 31.75
C SER A 237 23.47 -6.16 30.63
N VAL A 238 24.00 -5.65 29.49
CA VAL A 238 24.82 -6.47 28.60
C VAL A 238 26.26 -6.52 29.13
N GLY A 239 26.65 -7.70 29.59
CA GLY A 239 27.99 -8.03 30.03
C GLY A 239 29.03 -7.88 28.92
N GLN A 240 30.20 -7.38 29.32
CA GLN A 240 31.39 -7.31 28.49
C GLN A 240 31.85 -8.72 28.09
N ASN A 241 31.78 -9.02 26.80
CA ASN A 241 32.59 -10.09 26.23
C ASN A 241 33.53 -9.49 25.18
N LYS A 242 34.79 -9.36 25.58
CA LYS A 242 35.92 -9.02 24.70
C LYS A 242 36.31 -10.30 23.97
N ASP A 243 35.94 -10.41 22.70
CA ASP A 243 36.77 -11.04 21.68
C ASP A 243 36.31 -10.57 20.30
N ALA A 244 37.19 -9.80 19.67
CA ALA A 244 36.99 -9.09 18.43
C ALA A 244 37.02 -10.05 17.22
N LYS A 245 35.84 -10.39 16.72
CA LYS A 245 35.60 -10.51 15.29
C LYS A 245 34.72 -9.33 14.91
N GLU A 246 35.13 -8.55 13.91
CA GLU A 246 34.34 -7.48 13.29
C GLU A 246 32.95 -8.02 12.95
N ASN A 247 32.04 -7.76 13.87
CA ASN A 247 30.65 -8.12 13.79
C ASN A 247 30.01 -6.90 13.13
N THR A 248 30.02 -6.84 11.80
CA THR A 248 29.02 -6.07 11.05
C THR A 248 27.67 -6.74 11.25
N LYS A 249 27.21 -6.76 12.50
CA LYS A 249 25.83 -7.02 12.84
C LYS A 249 25.09 -5.80 12.29
N GLY A 250 24.67 -5.90 11.03
CA GLY A 250 23.79 -4.90 10.45
C GLY A 250 22.63 -4.73 11.41
N HIS A 251 22.41 -3.49 11.86
CA HIS A 251 21.25 -3.17 12.68
C HIS A 251 20.00 -3.71 11.98
N SER A 252 19.12 -4.34 12.76
CA SER A 252 17.84 -4.74 12.20
C SER A 252 17.10 -3.49 11.70
N GLU A 253 16.18 -3.65 10.74
CA GLU A 253 15.34 -2.51 10.30
C GLU A 253 14.60 -1.87 11.48
N GLU A 254 14.26 -2.67 12.49
CA GLU A 254 13.62 -2.21 13.73
C GLU A 254 14.55 -1.34 14.58
N GLU A 255 15.80 -1.75 14.80
CA GLU A 255 16.79 -0.93 15.52
C GLU A 255 17.03 0.42 14.83
N MET A 256 17.06 0.42 13.49
CA MET A 256 17.16 1.66 12.71
C MET A 256 15.94 2.56 12.94
N VAL A 257 14.72 2.01 12.87
CA VAL A 257 13.48 2.78 13.09
C VAL A 257 13.45 3.39 14.49
N ILE A 258 13.84 2.64 15.54
CA ILE A 258 13.89 3.14 16.92
C ILE A 258 14.88 4.32 17.02
N ASN A 259 16.12 4.14 16.54
CA ASN A 259 17.12 5.20 16.57
C ASN A 259 16.65 6.46 15.83
N TYR A 260 15.99 6.31 14.68
CA TYR A 260 15.47 7.45 13.93
C TYR A 260 14.27 8.12 14.60
N ARG A 261 13.43 7.40 15.35
CA ARG A 261 12.37 8.00 16.15
C ARG A 261 12.97 8.88 17.26
N ASP A 262 13.95 8.36 17.99
CA ASP A 262 14.62 9.11 19.06
C ASP A 262 15.29 10.38 18.52
N GLN A 263 15.95 10.28 17.36
CA GLN A 263 16.53 11.44 16.68
C GLN A 263 15.47 12.44 16.22
N LEU A 264 14.36 11.97 15.66
CA LEU A 264 13.26 12.83 15.20
C LEU A 264 12.65 13.62 16.36
N ASP A 265 12.48 13.01 17.53
CA ASP A 265 11.92 13.65 18.72
C ASP A 265 12.76 14.85 19.21
N THR A 266 14.05 14.90 18.92
CA THR A 266 14.89 16.08 19.23
C THR A 266 14.46 17.34 18.49
N PHE A 267 13.77 17.20 17.35
CA PHE A 267 13.25 18.32 16.55
C PHE A 267 11.83 18.73 16.94
N ARG A 268 11.11 17.92 17.75
CA ARG A 268 9.69 18.12 18.06
C ARG A 268 9.39 19.53 18.57
N VAL A 269 10.19 20.03 19.52
CA VAL A 269 9.99 21.35 20.14
C VAL A 269 10.11 22.50 19.14
N GLU A 270 10.95 22.39 18.11
CA GLU A 270 11.11 23.43 17.08
C GLU A 270 9.88 23.55 16.18
N VAL A 271 9.14 22.45 15.98
CA VAL A 271 8.12 22.34 14.92
C VAL A 271 6.69 22.12 15.41
N GLU A 272 6.47 21.75 16.67
CA GLU A 272 5.14 21.34 17.19
C GLU A 272 4.04 22.40 17.03
N ASN A 273 4.40 23.69 16.97
CA ASN A 273 3.44 24.79 16.81
C ASN A 273 3.31 25.31 15.37
N LEU A 274 4.00 24.67 14.42
CA LEU A 274 4.01 25.07 13.02
C LEU A 274 2.94 24.32 12.22
N HIS A 275 2.40 25.02 11.23
CA HIS A 275 1.27 24.57 10.44
C HIS A 275 1.68 24.61 8.96
N PRO A 276 2.48 23.63 8.49
CA PRO A 276 2.96 23.60 7.12
C PRO A 276 1.81 23.58 6.13
N THR A 277 1.97 24.29 5.01
CA THR A 277 0.99 24.30 3.92
C THR A 277 1.25 23.13 2.96
N PRO A 278 0.28 22.75 2.10
CA PRO A 278 0.51 21.72 1.08
C PRO A 278 1.73 21.96 0.19
N GLU A 279 2.07 23.22 -0.08
CA GLU A 279 3.25 23.61 -0.86
C GLU A 279 4.56 23.28 -0.13
N ASP A 280 4.59 23.39 1.20
CA ASP A 280 5.75 22.99 2.01
C ASP A 280 6.01 21.49 1.88
N PHE A 281 4.97 20.65 1.94
CA PHE A 281 5.08 19.21 1.73
C PHE A 281 5.56 18.88 0.32
N LYS A 282 4.99 19.52 -0.70
CA LYS A 282 5.41 19.32 -2.09
C LYS A 282 6.88 19.72 -2.31
N ALA A 283 7.33 20.80 -1.68
CA ALA A 283 8.71 21.25 -1.76
C ALA A 283 9.66 20.22 -1.10
N VAL A 284 9.37 19.79 0.12
CA VAL A 284 10.15 18.76 0.82
C VAL A 284 10.19 17.46 0.02
N GLU A 285 9.05 17.00 -0.49
CA GLU A 285 8.96 15.80 -1.32
C GLU A 285 9.87 15.94 -2.54
N SER A 286 9.83 17.07 -3.26
CA SER A 286 10.69 17.30 -4.44
C SER A 286 12.20 17.29 -4.11
N MET A 287 12.57 17.73 -2.90
CA MET A 287 13.96 17.73 -2.42
C MET A 287 14.44 16.37 -1.95
N THR A 288 13.51 15.49 -1.57
CA THR A 288 13.81 14.21 -0.93
C THR A 288 13.40 13.01 -1.78
N ASN A 289 12.71 13.18 -2.90
CA ASN A 289 12.28 12.07 -3.73
C ASN A 289 13.49 11.35 -4.35
N ASP A 290 13.85 10.20 -3.79
CA ASP A 290 14.77 9.24 -4.39
C ASP A 290 13.95 8.03 -4.80
N SER A 291 13.64 7.94 -6.08
CA SER A 291 12.82 6.86 -6.67
C SER A 291 13.63 5.61 -6.99
N ASN A 292 14.96 5.66 -6.89
CA ASN A 292 15.78 4.52 -7.25
C ASN A 292 15.72 3.48 -6.13
N LEU A 293 15.26 2.27 -6.42
CA LEU A 293 15.45 1.19 -5.46
C LEU A 293 16.79 0.49 -5.65
N PRO A 294 17.40 0.08 -4.54
CA PRO A 294 18.50 -0.86 -4.56
C PRO A 294 17.96 -2.29 -4.78
N ALA A 295 18.71 -3.08 -5.54
CA ALA A 295 18.27 -4.41 -5.99
C ALA A 295 18.38 -5.47 -4.88
N ASP A 296 19.30 -5.28 -3.93
CA ASP A 296 19.57 -6.23 -2.85
C ASP A 296 19.28 -5.69 -1.44
N LYS A 297 19.22 -6.58 -0.44
CA LYS A 297 18.86 -6.23 0.95
C LYS A 297 19.91 -5.37 1.66
N ALA A 298 21.20 -5.59 1.40
CA ALA A 298 22.25 -4.82 2.06
C ALA A 298 22.30 -3.39 1.50
N GLU A 299 22.17 -3.27 0.19
CA GLU A 299 22.04 -2.02 -0.54
C GLU A 299 20.76 -1.27 -0.10
N LYS A 300 19.66 -1.98 0.23
CA LYS A 300 18.46 -1.39 0.86
C LYS A 300 18.75 -0.71 2.18
N ALA A 301 19.38 -1.40 3.14
CA ALA A 301 19.64 -0.82 4.46
C ALA A 301 20.56 0.42 4.36
N ALA A 302 21.65 0.31 3.57
CA ALA A 302 22.56 1.43 3.33
C ALA A 302 21.85 2.61 2.66
N LYS A 303 20.94 2.35 1.71
CA LYS A 303 20.17 3.40 1.04
C LYS A 303 19.16 4.07 1.96
N VAL A 304 18.43 3.29 2.77
CA VAL A 304 17.54 3.83 3.82
C VAL A 304 18.34 4.74 4.73
N GLN A 305 19.48 4.27 5.21
CA GLN A 305 20.33 5.05 6.11
C GLN A 305 20.79 6.36 5.46
N SER A 306 21.36 6.29 4.26
CA SER A 306 21.78 7.48 3.52
C SER A 306 20.62 8.46 3.27
N HIS A 307 19.41 7.95 3.07
CA HIS A 307 18.21 8.77 2.87
C HIS A 307 17.79 9.46 4.17
N MET A 308 17.75 8.72 5.27
CA MET A 308 17.45 9.26 6.61
C MET A 308 18.48 10.32 7.02
N ASP A 309 19.77 10.04 6.85
CA ASP A 309 20.85 10.98 7.17
C ASP A 309 20.71 12.28 6.37
N ARG A 310 20.33 12.20 5.09
CA ARG A 310 20.04 13.37 4.26
C ARG A 310 18.86 14.18 4.81
N MET A 311 17.78 13.53 5.25
CA MET A 311 16.62 14.22 5.81
C MET A 311 16.92 14.90 7.14
N PHE A 312 17.64 14.23 8.05
CA PHE A 312 18.12 14.86 9.29
C PHE A 312 19.09 16.02 9.00
N GLY A 313 19.93 15.88 7.97
CA GLY A 313 20.77 16.95 7.46
C GLY A 313 19.94 18.16 7.01
N LEU A 314 18.87 17.94 6.24
CA LEU A 314 17.93 18.99 5.82
C LEU A 314 17.24 19.66 7.01
N MET A 315 16.77 18.90 7.99
CA MET A 315 16.15 19.45 9.22
C MET A 315 17.11 20.33 10.02
N SER A 316 18.40 19.98 10.05
CA SER A 316 19.45 20.76 10.71
C SER A 316 19.96 21.93 9.88
N SER A 317 19.68 21.94 8.57
CA SER A 317 20.18 22.93 7.63
C SER A 317 19.43 24.26 7.69
N LYS A 318 19.97 25.26 7.00
CA LYS A 318 19.30 26.52 6.66
C LYS A 318 18.74 26.53 5.23
N GLU A 319 18.80 25.39 4.53
CA GLU A 319 18.40 25.28 3.12
C GLU A 319 16.87 25.27 2.95
N ILE A 320 16.16 24.81 3.99
CA ILE A 320 14.71 24.75 4.03
C ILE A 320 14.14 25.70 5.08
N SER A 321 12.94 26.23 4.80
CA SER A 321 12.23 27.12 5.72
C SER A 321 11.78 26.37 6.99
N THR A 322 11.45 27.10 8.06
CA THR A 322 10.92 26.48 9.29
C THR A 322 9.61 25.71 9.03
N GLN A 323 8.77 26.20 8.10
CA GLN A 323 7.56 25.47 7.71
C GLN A 323 7.89 24.18 6.93
N GLN A 324 8.87 24.21 6.05
CA GLN A 324 9.36 23.00 5.37
C GLN A 324 9.99 22.01 6.34
N LYS A 325 10.67 22.46 7.40
CA LYS A 325 11.13 21.57 8.49
C LYS A 325 9.97 20.90 9.20
N ALA A 326 8.90 21.65 9.51
CA ALA A 326 7.69 21.08 10.11
C ALA A 326 7.02 20.06 9.18
N ALA A 327 6.95 20.35 7.88
CA ALA A 327 6.46 19.39 6.88
C ALA A 327 7.32 18.12 6.87
N LEU A 328 8.65 18.26 6.79
CA LEU A 328 9.59 17.14 6.81
C LEU A 328 9.46 16.31 8.10
N PHE A 329 9.34 16.96 9.25
CA PHE A 329 9.11 16.29 10.53
C PHE A 329 7.83 15.44 10.51
N LEU A 330 6.70 16.01 10.07
CA LEU A 330 5.43 15.28 9.98
C LEU A 330 5.49 14.13 8.96
N MET A 331 6.23 14.32 7.87
CA MET A 331 6.46 13.28 6.87
C MET A 331 7.28 12.12 7.45
N MET A 332 8.41 12.41 8.09
CA MET A 332 9.26 11.41 8.74
C MET A 332 8.52 10.68 9.86
N LYS A 333 7.78 11.43 10.68
CA LYS A 333 6.93 10.86 11.75
C LYS A 333 5.93 9.86 11.16
N SER A 334 5.22 10.23 10.10
CA SER A 334 4.27 9.36 9.40
C SER A 334 4.90 8.05 8.88
N VAL A 335 6.14 8.10 8.39
CA VAL A 335 6.87 6.91 7.92
C VAL A 335 7.35 6.05 9.09
N LEU A 336 7.95 6.67 10.11
CA LEU A 336 8.52 5.97 11.24
C LEU A 336 7.46 5.39 12.18
N GLU A 337 6.27 5.98 12.29
CA GLU A 337 5.16 5.49 13.11
C GLU A 337 4.28 4.44 12.41
N GLN A 338 4.60 4.05 11.17
CA GLN A 338 3.91 2.92 10.56
C GLN A 338 4.15 1.67 11.42
N PRO A 339 3.11 0.87 11.69
CA PRO A 339 3.28 -0.35 12.46
C PRO A 339 4.29 -1.22 11.71
N THR A 340 5.43 -1.46 12.36
CA THR A 340 6.29 -2.57 11.96
C THR A 340 5.38 -3.78 12.02
N GLN A 341 5.17 -4.44 10.87
CA GLN A 341 4.61 -5.78 10.87
C GLN A 341 5.66 -6.71 11.45
N ALA A 342 6.00 -6.49 12.73
CA ALA A 342 6.79 -7.38 13.53
C ALA A 342 6.14 -8.73 13.32
N THR A 343 6.96 -9.67 12.83
CA THR A 343 6.63 -11.08 12.75
C THR A 343 5.99 -11.41 14.08
N LYS A 344 4.65 -11.48 14.14
CA LYS A 344 3.98 -12.06 15.29
C LYS A 344 4.56 -13.46 15.31
N GLU A 345 5.51 -13.71 16.22
CA GLU A 345 5.97 -15.06 16.47
C GLU A 345 4.68 -15.85 16.64
N PRO A 346 4.51 -16.95 15.87
CA PRO A 346 3.29 -17.72 15.97
C PRO A 346 3.19 -18.08 17.44
N VAL A 347 2.19 -17.52 18.12
CA VAL A 347 1.89 -17.83 19.52
C VAL A 347 1.83 -19.34 19.55
N GLU A 348 2.89 -19.95 20.07
CA GLU A 348 3.09 -21.38 20.04
C GLU A 348 1.96 -21.89 20.90
N LYS A 349 0.89 -22.36 20.25
CA LYS A 349 -0.29 -22.85 20.96
C LYS A 349 0.23 -23.95 21.86
N ALA A 350 0.36 -23.63 23.15
CA ALA A 350 0.68 -24.57 24.19
C ALA A 350 -0.27 -25.76 23.97
N LYS A 351 0.32 -26.90 23.64
CA LYS A 351 -0.40 -28.17 23.60
C LYS A 351 -0.91 -28.39 25.03
N SER A 352 -2.19 -28.12 25.28
CA SER A 352 -2.83 -28.70 26.45
C SER A 352 -2.79 -30.22 26.30
N PRO A 353 -2.40 -30.95 27.36
CA PRO A 353 -2.31 -32.41 27.37
C PRO A 353 -3.65 -33.11 27.14
#